data_AF-A0A543K5N4-F1
#
_entry.id   AF-A0A543K5N4-F1
#
_cell.length_a   1.000
_cell.length_b   1.000
_cell.length_c   1.000
_cell.angle_alpha   90.00
_cell.angle_beta   90.00
_cell.angle_gamma   90.00
#
_symmetry.space_group_name_H-M   'P 1'
#
loop_
_entity.id
_entity.type
_entity.pdbx_description
1 polymer ?
#
loop_
_entity_poly.entity_id
_entity_poly.type
_entity_poly.pdbx_seq_one_letter_code
_entity_poly.pdbx_strand_id
1 'polypeptide(L)'
;MARLVKVAIFAVVGFVIFVVALGEFARYRIQQGALRGEVISPSGRLICSEEAHMEYVRISPEIGANIGMSTLESAEDVDRLLAAYDALELDGPETVFIAAHIPTGDTYTYTCEEERCTWGEYARARSECGEATISVDLGNFCRHLAVRFREQDHCLIAPFQGDQ
;
A
#
# COMPACT_ATOMS: atom_id res chain seq x y z
N MET A 1 45.80 -15.33 37.58
CA MET A 1 44.51 -14.68 37.94
C MET A 1 44.25 -13.39 37.17
N ALA A 2 45.12 -12.38 37.18
CA ALA A 2 44.85 -11.07 36.55
C ALA A 2 44.53 -11.08 35.03
N ARG A 3 45.11 -12.01 34.24
CA ARG A 3 44.82 -12.13 32.80
C ARG A 3 43.42 -12.73 32.51
N LEU A 4 43.01 -13.73 33.30
CA LEU A 4 41.69 -14.37 33.17
C LEU A 4 40.56 -13.38 33.52
N VAL A 5 40.77 -12.57 34.56
CA VAL A 5 39.81 -11.51 34.96
C VAL A 5 39.65 -10.46 33.85
N LYS A 6 40.75 -10.04 33.20
CA LYS A 6 40.68 -9.08 32.08
C LYS A 6 39.93 -9.64 30.88
N VAL A 7 40.20 -10.90 30.49
CA VAL A 7 39.50 -11.56 29.38
C VAL A 7 38.00 -11.70 29.66
N ALA A 8 37.63 -12.08 30.90
CA ALA A 8 36.22 -12.16 31.31
C ALA A 8 35.53 -10.79 31.23
N ILE A 9 36.19 -9.71 31.67
CA ILE A 9 35.64 -8.35 31.58
C ILE A 9 35.43 -7.93 30.12
N PHE A 10 36.40 -8.16 29.23
CA PHE A 10 36.24 -7.83 27.80
C PHE A 10 35.12 -8.64 27.13
N ALA A 11 34.96 -9.91 27.48
CA ALA A 11 33.88 -10.74 26.96
C ALA A 11 32.50 -10.24 27.41
N VAL A 12 32.36 -9.87 28.69
CA VAL A 12 31.11 -9.30 29.23
C VAL A 12 30.79 -7.95 28.60
N VAL A 13 31.78 -7.06 28.46
CA VAL A 13 31.58 -5.75 27.81
C VAL A 13 31.19 -5.92 26.34
N GLY A 14 31.86 -6.81 25.61
CA GLY A 14 31.50 -7.11 24.22
C GLY A 14 30.09 -7.66 24.07
N PHE A 15 29.68 -8.56 24.97
CA PHE A 15 28.32 -9.11 24.98
C PHE A 15 27.27 -8.03 25.27
N VAL A 16 27.52 -7.15 26.24
CA VAL A 16 26.60 -6.04 26.56
C VAL A 16 26.45 -5.10 25.36
N ILE A 17 27.55 -4.74 24.69
CA ILE A 17 27.50 -3.89 23.49
C ILE A 17 26.70 -4.57 22.37
N PHE A 18 26.90 -5.87 22.17
CA PHE A 18 26.18 -6.63 21.14
C PHE A 18 24.67 -6.67 21.40
N VAL A 19 24.25 -6.89 22.66
CA VAL A 19 22.83 -6.88 23.03
C VAL A 19 22.21 -5.50 22.84
N VAL A 20 22.92 -4.42 23.18
CA VAL A 20 22.46 -3.05 22.92
C VAL A 20 22.35 -2.77 21.43
N ALA A 21 23.34 -3.17 20.62
CA ALA A 21 23.31 -2.99 19.17
C ALA A 21 22.15 -3.76 18.52
N LEU A 22 21.86 -4.98 18.98
CA LEU A 22 20.69 -5.74 18.53
C LEU A 22 19.37 -5.08 18.93
N GLY A 23 19.29 -4.53 20.14
CA GLY A 23 18.11 -3.79 20.61
C GLY A 23 17.83 -2.54 19.77
N GLU A 24 18.87 -1.75 19.46
CA GLU A 24 18.74 -0.57 18.61
C GLU A 24 18.48 -0.95 17.14
N PHE A 25 19.09 -2.02 16.61
CA PHE A 25 18.77 -2.51 15.27
C PHE A 25 17.33 -3.02 15.16
N ALA A 26 16.82 -3.72 16.18
CA ALA A 26 15.44 -4.16 16.24
C ALA A 26 14.47 -2.95 16.33
N ARG A 27 14.79 -1.95 17.17
CA ARG A 27 14.02 -0.69 17.24
C ARG A 27 14.03 0.06 15.92
N TYR A 28 15.19 0.17 15.28
CA TYR A 28 15.34 0.80 13.97
C TYR A 28 14.51 0.07 12.91
N ARG A 29 14.52 -1.27 12.89
CA ARG A 29 13.70 -2.07 11.97
C ARG A 29 12.20 -1.97 12.26
N ILE A 30 11.81 -1.88 13.53
CA ILE A 30 10.40 -1.63 13.93
C ILE A 30 9.96 -0.21 13.57
N GLN A 31 10.85 0.78 13.66
CA GLN A 31 10.57 2.15 13.24
C GLN A 31 10.50 2.29 11.72
N GLN A 32 11.33 1.56 10.97
CA GLN A 32 11.27 1.51 9.50
C GLN A 32 10.09 0.68 8.97
N GLY A 33 9.65 -0.35 9.69
CA GLY A 33 8.45 -1.13 9.38
C GLY A 33 7.16 -0.47 9.86
N ALA A 34 7.19 0.85 10.08
CA ALA A 34 6.05 1.62 10.50
C ALA A 34 5.69 2.56 9.35
N LEU A 35 4.93 2.04 8.38
CA LEU A 35 4.11 2.87 7.48
C LEU A 35 3.02 3.57 8.34
N ARG A 36 3.43 4.38 9.33
CA ARG A 36 2.58 5.01 10.34
C ARG A 36 1.67 6.07 9.76
N GLY A 37 0.50 5.61 9.35
CA GLY A 37 -0.71 6.37 9.14
C GLY A 37 -1.84 5.41 8.79
N GLU A 38 -3.05 5.76 9.17
CA GLU A 38 -4.26 5.22 8.53
C GLU A 38 -4.97 6.42 7.94
N VAL A 39 -5.33 6.32 6.67
CA VAL A 39 -6.17 7.31 6.00
C VAL A 39 -7.46 6.61 5.59
N ILE A 40 -8.57 7.29 5.83
CA ILE A 40 -9.91 6.74 5.64
C ILE A 40 -10.63 7.65 4.68
N SER A 41 -11.34 7.08 3.70
CA SER A 41 -12.16 7.88 2.80
C SER A 41 -13.26 8.63 3.56
N PRO A 42 -13.73 9.79 3.06
CA PRO A 42 -14.82 10.55 3.70
C PRO A 42 -16.04 9.72 4.13
N SER A 43 -16.40 8.68 3.38
CA SER A 43 -17.50 7.77 3.65
C SER A 43 -17.19 6.67 4.67
N GLY A 44 -15.91 6.43 4.96
CA GLY A 44 -15.46 5.32 5.78
C GLY A 44 -15.37 3.97 5.05
N ARG A 45 -15.71 3.91 3.75
CA ARG A 45 -15.72 2.66 2.98
C ARG A 45 -14.32 2.13 2.69
N LEU A 46 -13.36 3.02 2.42
CA LEU A 46 -12.01 2.64 2.06
C LEU A 46 -11.03 3.05 3.15
N ILE A 47 -10.32 2.07 3.70
CA ILE A 47 -9.28 2.25 4.71
C ILE A 47 -7.94 1.90 4.08
N CYS A 48 -6.99 2.83 4.13
CA CYS A 48 -5.63 2.64 3.63
C CYS A 48 -4.64 2.68 4.80
N SER A 49 -4.13 1.50 5.14
CA SER A 49 -3.10 1.27 6.14
C SER A 49 -2.25 0.08 5.71
N GLU A 50 -1.13 -0.14 6.39
CA GLU A 50 -0.32 -1.33 6.18
C GLU A 50 -1.12 -2.60 6.50
N GLU A 51 -1.91 -2.58 7.58
CA GLU A 51 -2.77 -3.69 7.97
C GLU A 51 -3.83 -4.01 6.90
N ALA A 52 -4.50 -2.99 6.35
CA ALA A 52 -5.51 -3.16 5.30
C ALA A 52 -4.89 -3.71 4.01
N HIS A 53 -3.70 -3.28 3.65
CA HIS A 53 -3.00 -3.84 2.48
C HIS A 53 -2.55 -5.28 2.71
N MET A 54 -2.11 -5.63 3.92
CA MET A 54 -1.77 -7.01 4.24
C MET A 54 -2.98 -7.94 4.20
N GLU A 55 -4.19 -7.43 4.46
CA GLU A 55 -5.42 -8.16 4.22
C GLU A 55 -5.64 -8.42 2.73
N TYR A 56 -5.48 -7.41 1.87
CA TYR A 56 -5.49 -7.58 0.41
C TYR A 56 -4.47 -8.65 -0.04
N VAL A 57 -3.23 -8.60 0.46
CA VAL A 57 -2.17 -9.57 0.07
C VAL A 57 -2.56 -11.00 0.41
N ARG A 58 -3.33 -11.24 1.47
CA ARG A 58 -3.81 -12.60 1.83
C ARG A 58 -4.83 -13.14 0.82
N ILE A 59 -5.71 -12.28 0.32
CA ILE A 59 -6.79 -12.65 -0.62
C ILE A 59 -6.42 -12.43 -2.09
N SER A 60 -5.30 -11.76 -2.36
CA SER A 60 -4.74 -11.51 -3.69
C SER A 60 -4.70 -12.78 -4.58
N PRO A 61 -4.33 -13.97 -4.05
CA PRO A 61 -4.39 -15.20 -4.82
C PRO A 61 -5.80 -15.56 -5.26
N GLU A 62 -6.85 -15.31 -4.47
CA GLU A 62 -8.25 -15.57 -4.83
C GLU A 62 -8.75 -14.58 -5.90
N ILE A 63 -8.38 -13.31 -5.75
CA ILE A 63 -8.71 -12.24 -6.70
C ILE A 63 -8.02 -12.46 -8.06
N GLY A 64 -6.84 -13.11 -8.08
CA GLY A 64 -6.06 -13.32 -9.30
C GLY A 64 -5.12 -12.15 -9.64
N ALA A 65 -4.88 -11.24 -8.69
CA ALA A 65 -4.00 -10.09 -8.84
C ALA A 65 -2.99 -10.01 -7.69
N ASN A 66 -1.79 -9.52 -7.97
CA ASN A 66 -0.78 -9.22 -6.96
C ASN A 66 -0.22 -7.83 -7.22
N ILE A 67 -0.88 -6.84 -6.63
CA ILE A 67 -0.58 -5.42 -6.79
C ILE A 67 0.10 -4.94 -5.52
N GLY A 68 1.32 -4.42 -5.65
CA GLY A 68 2.00 -3.79 -4.52
C GLY A 68 1.33 -2.47 -4.13
N MET A 69 1.48 -2.10 -2.87
CA MET A 69 1.08 -0.78 -2.38
C MET A 69 1.79 0.34 -3.15
N SER A 70 1.03 1.32 -3.64
CA SER A 70 1.57 2.49 -4.33
C SER A 70 1.74 3.66 -3.37
N THR A 71 2.95 4.21 -3.26
CA THR A 71 3.21 5.43 -2.49
C THR A 71 2.84 6.67 -3.30
N LEU A 72 2.23 7.67 -2.65
CA LEU A 72 1.91 8.97 -3.24
C LEU A 72 2.83 10.06 -2.67
N GLU A 73 3.00 11.15 -3.41
CA GLU A 73 3.97 12.21 -3.10
C GLU A 73 3.39 13.31 -2.21
N SER A 74 2.06 13.38 -2.00
CA SER A 74 1.45 14.37 -1.14
C SER A 74 0.21 13.85 -0.41
N ALA A 75 -0.11 14.46 0.74
CA ALA A 75 -1.37 14.22 1.45
C ALA A 75 -2.58 14.65 0.61
N GLU A 76 -2.42 15.73 -0.16
CA GLU A 76 -3.48 16.24 -1.03
C GLU A 76 -3.86 15.22 -2.10
N ASP A 77 -2.89 14.51 -2.67
CA ASP A 77 -3.15 13.44 -3.63
C ASP A 77 -3.92 12.28 -3.00
N VAL A 78 -3.54 11.88 -1.79
CA VAL A 78 -4.28 10.85 -1.02
C VAL A 78 -5.73 11.29 -0.83
N ASP A 79 -5.95 12.49 -0.29
CA ASP A 79 -7.30 13.00 0.00
C ASP A 79 -8.14 13.11 -1.28
N ARG A 80 -7.55 13.58 -2.38
CA ARG A 80 -8.20 13.68 -3.69
C ARG A 80 -8.63 12.33 -4.20
N LEU A 81 -7.75 11.32 -4.14
CA LEU A 81 -8.08 9.97 -4.61
C LEU A 81 -9.13 9.29 -3.73
N LEU A 82 -9.08 9.48 -2.42
CA LEU A 82 -10.09 8.95 -1.50
C LEU A 82 -11.47 9.58 -1.74
N ALA A 83 -11.52 10.89 -1.96
CA ALA A 83 -12.75 11.58 -2.32
C ALA A 83 -13.30 11.12 -3.69
N ALA A 84 -12.41 10.92 -4.67
CA ALA A 84 -12.79 10.40 -5.98
C ALA A 84 -13.33 8.96 -5.90
N TYR A 85 -12.73 8.11 -5.06
CA TYR A 85 -13.24 6.77 -4.80
C TYR A 85 -14.66 6.78 -4.20
N ASP A 86 -14.94 7.67 -3.25
CA ASP A 86 -16.27 7.76 -2.63
C ASP A 86 -17.35 8.24 -3.58
N ALA A 87 -16.97 8.97 -4.63
CA ALA A 87 -17.89 9.36 -5.70
C ALA A 87 -18.29 8.18 -6.62
N LEU A 88 -17.60 7.04 -6.51
CA LEU A 88 -17.97 5.83 -7.23
C LEU A 88 -19.17 5.14 -6.57
N GLU A 89 -20.21 4.95 -7.36
CA GLU A 89 -21.34 4.07 -7.07
C GLU A 89 -20.92 2.62 -7.33
N LEU A 90 -20.19 2.04 -6.39
CA LEU A 90 -19.82 0.62 -6.42
C LEU A 90 -20.82 -0.18 -5.58
N ASP A 91 -21.58 -1.04 -6.23
CA ASP A 91 -22.46 -2.00 -5.60
C ASP A 91 -22.18 -3.43 -6.11
N GLY A 92 -22.80 -4.40 -5.43
CA GLY A 92 -22.72 -5.80 -5.84
C GLY A 92 -21.48 -6.57 -5.37
N PRO A 93 -21.49 -7.90 -5.61
CA PRO A 93 -20.44 -8.83 -5.18
C PRO A 93 -19.28 -8.96 -6.17
N GLU A 94 -19.35 -8.31 -7.34
CA GLU A 94 -18.37 -8.45 -8.41
C GLU A 94 -16.99 -7.97 -8.01
N THR A 95 -15.96 -8.57 -8.63
CA THR A 95 -14.59 -8.12 -8.46
C THR A 95 -14.33 -6.92 -9.37
N VAL A 96 -14.10 -5.75 -8.78
CA VAL A 96 -13.89 -4.49 -9.51
C VAL A 96 -12.53 -3.90 -9.15
N PHE A 97 -11.70 -3.67 -10.16
CA PHE A 97 -10.45 -2.93 -10.01
C PHE A 97 -10.66 -1.46 -10.29
N ILE A 98 -10.11 -0.61 -9.43
CA ILE A 98 -10.16 0.83 -9.55
C ILE A 98 -8.73 1.34 -9.72
N ALA A 99 -8.51 2.11 -10.78
CA ALA A 99 -7.30 2.90 -10.98
C ALA A 99 -7.67 4.39 -10.98
N ALA A 100 -6.69 5.24 -10.69
CA ALA A 100 -6.88 6.68 -10.76
C ALA A 100 -5.64 7.37 -11.33
N HIS A 101 -5.89 8.48 -12.01
CA HIS A 101 -4.86 9.41 -12.43
C HIS A 101 -4.59 10.40 -11.29
N ILE A 102 -3.41 10.31 -10.66
CA ILE A 102 -3.10 11.05 -9.42
C ILE A 102 -3.41 12.56 -9.53
N PRO A 103 -2.91 13.31 -10.54
CA PRO A 103 -3.06 14.76 -10.58
C PRO A 103 -4.50 15.25 -10.72
N THR A 104 -5.36 14.51 -11.44
CA THR A 104 -6.75 14.95 -11.71
C THR A 104 -7.75 14.34 -10.76
N GLY A 105 -7.47 13.17 -10.18
CA GLY A 105 -8.45 12.39 -9.43
C GLY A 105 -9.38 11.57 -10.31
N ASP A 106 -9.21 11.60 -11.64
CA ASP A 106 -10.04 10.81 -12.56
C ASP A 106 -9.89 9.31 -12.27
N THR A 107 -11.02 8.64 -12.03
CA THR A 107 -11.09 7.21 -11.71
C THR A 107 -11.51 6.38 -12.91
N TYR A 108 -10.93 5.20 -13.02
CA TYR A 108 -11.18 4.21 -14.06
C TYR A 108 -11.49 2.88 -13.38
N THR A 109 -12.55 2.21 -13.80
CA THR A 109 -13.02 0.97 -13.18
C THR A 109 -13.08 -0.15 -14.20
N TYR A 110 -12.69 -1.35 -13.80
CA TYR A 110 -12.91 -2.54 -14.60
C TYR A 110 -13.44 -3.69 -13.75
N THR A 111 -14.59 -4.24 -14.16
CA THR A 111 -15.21 -5.40 -13.53
C THR A 111 -14.74 -6.66 -14.25
N CYS A 112 -14.23 -7.64 -13.49
CA CYS A 112 -13.79 -8.90 -14.04
C CYS A 112 -14.98 -9.75 -14.52
N GLU A 113 -14.77 -10.53 -15.57
CA GLU A 113 -15.81 -11.39 -16.13
C GLU A 113 -16.19 -12.54 -15.18
N GLU A 114 -15.20 -13.01 -14.42
CA GLU A 114 -15.35 -14.00 -13.36
C GLU A 114 -14.91 -13.41 -12.01
N GLU A 115 -15.27 -14.08 -10.90
CA GLU A 115 -14.85 -13.67 -9.55
C GLU A 115 -13.31 -13.54 -9.46
N ARG A 116 -12.59 -14.49 -10.05
CA ARG A 116 -11.13 -14.47 -10.14
C ARG A 116 -10.73 -13.84 -11.47
N CYS A 117 -10.02 -12.72 -11.40
CA CYS A 117 -9.54 -12.01 -12.57
C CYS A 117 -8.32 -12.68 -13.19
N THR A 118 -8.22 -12.59 -14.51
CA THR A 118 -7.00 -12.87 -15.25
C THR A 118 -6.00 -11.72 -15.12
N TRP A 119 -4.76 -11.99 -15.52
CA TRP A 119 -3.70 -10.97 -15.49
C TRP A 119 -4.02 -9.76 -16.38
N GLY A 120 -4.70 -9.95 -17.51
CA GLY A 120 -5.08 -8.86 -18.41
C GLY A 120 -6.21 -7.98 -17.84
N GLU A 121 -7.14 -8.59 -17.10
CA GLU A 121 -8.30 -7.91 -16.53
C GLU A 121 -7.93 -6.97 -15.39
N TYR A 122 -7.13 -7.42 -14.41
CA TYR A 122 -6.81 -6.53 -13.28
C TYR A 122 -6.01 -5.30 -13.72
N ALA A 123 -5.22 -5.40 -14.79
CA ALA A 123 -4.44 -4.29 -15.33
C ALA A 123 -5.29 -3.29 -16.14
N ARG A 124 -6.51 -3.64 -16.51
CA ARG A 124 -7.31 -2.92 -17.52
C ARG A 124 -7.68 -1.51 -17.11
N ALA A 125 -8.17 -1.31 -15.89
CA ALA A 125 -8.47 0.01 -15.35
C ALA A 125 -7.24 0.95 -15.41
N ARG A 126 -6.05 0.43 -15.10
CA ARG A 126 -4.79 1.20 -15.15
C ARG A 126 -4.37 1.50 -16.59
N SER A 127 -4.55 0.54 -17.51
CA SER A 127 -4.28 0.75 -18.93
C SER A 127 -5.19 1.81 -19.53
N GLU A 128 -6.48 1.78 -19.23
CA GLU A 128 -7.46 2.78 -19.69
C GLU A 128 -7.11 4.18 -19.15
N CYS A 129 -6.72 4.28 -17.88
CA CYS A 129 -6.17 5.51 -17.33
C CYS A 129 -4.97 6.02 -18.14
N GLY A 130 -4.00 5.15 -18.42
CA GLY A 130 -2.78 5.53 -19.15
C GLY A 130 -3.05 5.94 -20.60
N GLU A 131 -3.99 5.28 -21.27
CA GLU A 131 -4.43 5.63 -22.62
C GLU A 131 -5.15 6.99 -22.64
N ALA A 132 -6.02 7.25 -21.67
CA ALA A 132 -6.75 8.51 -21.56
C ALA A 132 -5.84 9.71 -21.25
N THR A 133 -4.73 9.48 -20.55
CA THR A 133 -3.80 10.52 -20.08
C THR A 133 -2.50 10.58 -20.90
N ILE A 134 -2.38 9.80 -21.97
CA ILE A 134 -1.19 9.74 -22.83
C ILE A 134 -0.78 11.13 -23.40
N SER A 135 -1.75 11.99 -23.68
CA SER A 135 -1.52 13.34 -24.21
C SER A 135 -1.26 14.39 -23.12
N VAL A 136 -1.53 14.06 -21.85
CA VAL A 136 -1.37 14.94 -20.69
C VAL A 136 0.03 14.77 -20.11
N ASP A 137 0.44 13.52 -19.86
CA ASP A 137 1.69 13.21 -19.17
C ASP A 137 2.36 11.91 -19.64
N LEU A 138 2.01 11.42 -20.83
CA LEU A 138 2.45 10.11 -21.36
C LEU A 138 1.89 8.90 -20.60
N GLY A 139 0.72 9.05 -19.97
CA GLY A 139 0.07 7.96 -19.23
C GLY A 139 0.79 7.66 -17.91
N ASN A 140 1.57 8.63 -17.44
CA ASN A 140 2.24 8.55 -16.17
C ASN A 140 1.22 8.78 -15.05
N PHE A 141 1.64 8.60 -13.80
CA PHE A 141 0.81 8.88 -12.62
C PHE A 141 -0.51 8.09 -12.49
N CYS A 142 -0.80 7.14 -13.39
CA CYS A 142 -1.87 6.16 -13.19
C CYS A 142 -1.44 5.10 -12.17
N ARG A 143 -2.23 4.94 -11.10
CA ARG A 143 -2.02 3.93 -10.06
C ARG A 143 -3.31 3.16 -9.78
N HIS A 144 -3.16 1.91 -9.34
CA HIS A 144 -4.29 1.21 -8.72
C HIS A 144 -4.62 1.87 -7.39
N LEU A 145 -5.89 2.20 -7.20
CA LEU A 145 -6.40 2.88 -6.02
C LEU A 145 -6.97 1.86 -5.03
N ALA A 146 -7.87 1.00 -5.53
CA ALA A 146 -8.56 0.02 -4.72
C ALA A 146 -8.99 -1.19 -5.57
N VAL A 147 -9.39 -2.25 -4.88
CA VAL A 147 -10.14 -3.38 -5.45
C VAL A 147 -11.34 -3.68 -4.56
N ARG A 148 -12.51 -3.87 -5.18
CA ARG A 148 -13.69 -4.42 -4.51
C ARG A 148 -13.72 -5.93 -4.77
N PHE A 149 -13.89 -6.72 -3.73
CA PHE A 149 -13.97 -8.19 -3.81
C PHE A 149 -14.97 -8.70 -2.78
N ARG A 150 -15.99 -9.44 -3.22
CA ARG A 150 -17.05 -9.98 -2.33
C ARG A 150 -17.60 -8.91 -1.37
N GLU A 151 -17.98 -7.78 -1.96
CA GLU A 151 -18.55 -6.60 -1.28
C GLU A 151 -17.60 -5.85 -0.32
N GLN A 152 -16.33 -6.25 -0.23
CA GLN A 152 -15.31 -5.61 0.60
C GLN A 152 -14.37 -4.76 -0.25
N ASP A 153 -14.05 -3.57 0.25
CA ASP A 153 -13.18 -2.61 -0.43
C ASP A 153 -11.77 -2.69 0.18
N HIS A 154 -10.77 -2.89 -0.68
CA HIS A 154 -9.38 -3.03 -0.26
C HIS A 154 -8.52 -1.95 -0.90
N CYS A 155 -7.81 -1.18 -0.07
CA CYS A 155 -6.97 -0.11 -0.54
C CYS A 155 -5.61 -0.59 -1.07
N LEU A 156 -5.15 0.03 -2.15
CA LEU A 156 -3.90 -0.30 -2.85
C LEU A 156 -2.87 0.85 -2.84
N ILE A 157 -3.18 1.96 -2.16
CA ILE A 157 -2.26 3.08 -1.95
C ILE A 157 -1.77 3.13 -0.51
N ALA A 158 -0.57 3.67 -0.32
CA ALA A 158 -0.02 3.95 0.99
C ALA A 158 -0.64 5.23 1.59
N PRO A 159 -0.78 5.32 2.93
CA PRO A 159 -0.97 6.61 3.58
C PRO A 159 0.22 7.53 3.26
N PHE A 160 -0.03 8.81 2.99
CA PHE A 160 1.06 9.76 2.78
C PHE A 160 1.86 9.94 4.07
N GLN A 161 3.18 9.91 3.92
CA GLN A 161 4.11 10.21 4.99
C GLN A 161 4.91 11.40 4.51
N GLY A 162 4.73 12.56 5.16
CA GLY A 162 5.41 13.81 4.82
C GLY A 162 6.90 13.67 4.53
N ASP A 163 7.47 14.68 3.86
CA ASP A 163 8.89 14.76 3.45
C ASP A 163 9.84 14.09 4.45
N GLN A 164 10.38 12.93 4.08
CA GLN A 164 11.51 12.30 4.77
C GLN A 164 12.82 12.97 4.34
#